data_AF-A0AAN5D048-F1
#
_entry.id   AF-A0AAN5D048-F1
#
_cell.length_a   1.000
_cell.length_b   1.000
_cell.length_c   1.000
_cell.angle_alpha   90.00
_cell.angle_beta   90.00
_cell.angle_gamma   90.00
#
_symmetry.space_group_name_H-M   'P 1'
#
loop_
_entity.id
_entity.type
_entity.pdbx_description
1 polymer ?
#
loop_
_entity_poly.entity_id
_entity_poly.type
_entity_poly.pdbx_seq_one_letter_code
_entity_poly.pdbx_strand_id
1 'polypeptide(L)'
;LAQMSTRSLGFLEKIANLTGAIYRHQAAQWPRRSALLKGVFKNELAPPTQAQWPAIKSDAKKVLSVIQSGAYRQLTVREALVYTAVALEISFWFFVGEMIGRRYIVGYLVPSNYVSKETRKIVAEQKKIEARGY
;
A
#
# COMPACT_ATOMS: atom_id res chain seq x y z
N LEU A 1 56.18 -8.63 -22.28
CA LEU A 1 54.84 -9.22 -22.51
C LEU A 1 54.42 -9.95 -21.23
N ALA A 2 53.89 -9.23 -20.25
CA ALA A 2 53.52 -9.84 -18.97
C ALA A 2 52.17 -10.55 -19.13
N GLN A 3 52.21 -11.88 -19.07
CA GLN A 3 51.08 -12.78 -19.16
C GLN A 3 50.19 -12.59 -17.92
N MET A 4 49.05 -11.91 -18.09
CA MET A 4 48.06 -11.72 -17.03
C MET A 4 47.37 -13.06 -16.79
N SER A 5 47.81 -13.78 -15.76
CA SER A 5 47.20 -15.04 -15.31
C SER A 5 45.73 -14.79 -14.94
N THR A 6 44.81 -15.21 -15.82
CA THR A 6 43.37 -15.13 -15.58
C THR A 6 42.94 -16.27 -14.65
N ARG A 7 43.22 -16.11 -13.35
CA ARG A 7 42.60 -16.96 -12.33
C ARG A 7 41.08 -16.94 -12.54
N SER A 8 40.45 -18.12 -12.63
CA SER A 8 38.99 -18.20 -12.74
C SER A 8 38.36 -17.66 -11.45
N LEU A 9 37.55 -16.61 -11.56
CA LEU A 9 36.84 -16.03 -10.42
C LEU A 9 35.95 -17.10 -9.77
N GLY A 10 36.06 -17.22 -8.45
CA GLY A 10 35.19 -18.10 -7.67
C GLY A 10 33.73 -17.66 -7.76
N PHE A 11 32.80 -18.55 -7.40
CA PHE A 11 31.36 -18.25 -7.45
C PHE A 11 30.97 -17.02 -6.60
N LEU A 12 31.52 -16.89 -5.39
CA LEU A 12 31.27 -15.75 -4.51
C LEU A 12 31.88 -14.44 -5.05
N GLU A 13 33.05 -14.50 -5.68
CA GLU A 13 33.69 -13.34 -6.33
C GLU A 13 32.87 -12.87 -7.54
N LYS A 14 32.28 -13.80 -8.31
CA LYS A 14 31.35 -13.47 -9.40
C LYS A 14 30.08 -12.80 -8.87
N ILE A 15 29.51 -13.31 -7.78
CA ILE A 15 28.35 -12.68 -7.13
C ILE A 15 28.71 -11.27 -6.64
N ALA A 16 29.84 -11.09 -5.95
CA ALA A 16 30.27 -9.80 -5.45
C ALA A 16 30.52 -8.77 -6.58
N ASN A 17 31.11 -9.21 -7.69
CA ASN A 17 31.31 -8.36 -8.86
C ASN A 17 29.98 -7.98 -9.53
N LEU A 18 29.04 -8.93 -9.62
CA LEU A 18 27.71 -8.68 -10.17
C LEU A 18 26.90 -7.72 -9.28
N THR A 19 26.86 -7.96 -7.96
CA THR A 19 26.17 -7.06 -7.02
C THR A 19 26.82 -5.68 -7.00
N GLY A 20 28.15 -5.60 -7.06
CA GLY A 20 28.87 -4.33 -7.20
C GLY A 20 28.61 -3.60 -8.52
N ALA A 21 28.40 -4.32 -9.63
CA ALA A 21 28.01 -3.72 -10.90
C ALA A 21 26.57 -3.21 -10.87
N ILE A 22 25.64 -4.01 -10.33
CA ILE A 22 24.23 -3.62 -10.15
C ILE A 22 24.13 -2.42 -9.22
N TYR A 23 24.86 -2.41 -8.10
CA TYR A 23 24.88 -1.30 -7.16
C TYR A 23 25.35 0.00 -7.82
N ARG A 24 26.46 -0.03 -8.56
CA ARG A 24 26.97 1.15 -9.28
C ARG A 24 25.99 1.65 -10.34
N HIS A 25 25.39 0.74 -11.10
CA HIS A 25 24.36 1.09 -12.08
C HIS A 25 23.14 1.73 -11.41
N GLN A 26 22.66 1.15 -10.30
CA GLN A 26 21.52 1.66 -9.56
C GLN A 26 21.84 3.02 -8.91
N ALA A 27 23.02 3.18 -8.32
CA ALA A 27 23.48 4.42 -7.71
C ALA A 27 23.60 5.55 -8.75
N ALA A 28 24.09 5.26 -9.96
CA ALA A 28 24.15 6.23 -11.05
C ALA A 28 22.75 6.66 -11.54
N GLN A 29 21.77 5.75 -11.52
CA GLN A 29 20.39 6.04 -11.94
C GLN A 29 19.53 6.64 -10.82
N TRP A 30 19.98 6.56 -9.56
CA TRP A 30 19.23 7.02 -8.39
C TRP A 30 18.88 8.52 -8.42
N PRO A 31 19.78 9.45 -8.78
CA PRO A 31 19.45 10.88 -8.87
C PRO A 31 18.27 11.14 -9.81
N ARG A 32 18.28 10.52 -11.00
CA ARG A 32 17.20 10.64 -11.99
C ARG A 32 15.89 10.07 -11.46
N ARG A 33 15.90 8.87 -10.88
CA ARG A 33 14.69 8.24 -10.31
C ARG A 33 14.13 9.08 -9.16
N SER A 34 14.99 9.59 -8.28
CA SER A 34 14.55 10.43 -7.17
C SER A 34 13.96 11.75 -7.63
N ALA A 35 14.50 12.36 -8.69
CA ALA A 35 13.93 13.58 -9.28
C ALA A 35 12.55 13.31 -9.88
N LEU A 36 12.37 12.21 -10.59
CA LEU A 36 11.07 11.79 -11.12
C LEU A 36 10.07 11.53 -10.01
N LEU A 37 10.45 10.76 -8.98
CA LEU A 37 9.59 10.48 -7.82
C LEU A 37 9.21 11.76 -7.07
N LYS A 38 10.14 12.69 -6.88
CA LYS A 38 9.85 14.00 -6.26
C LYS A 38 8.90 14.84 -7.11
N GLY A 39 9.05 14.82 -8.44
CA GLY A 39 8.15 15.51 -9.37
C GLY A 39 6.73 14.97 -9.30
N VAL A 40 6.57 13.65 -9.38
CA VAL A 40 5.27 12.96 -9.25
C VAL A 40 4.67 13.23 -7.87
N PHE A 41 5.47 13.13 -6.80
CA PHE A 41 4.99 13.39 -5.45
C PHE A 41 4.45 14.82 -5.30
N LYS A 42 5.18 15.81 -5.81
CA LYS A 42 4.79 17.22 -5.70
C LYS A 42 3.52 17.55 -6.47
N ASN A 43 3.33 16.94 -7.65
CA ASN A 43 2.26 17.33 -8.57
C ASN A 43 0.99 16.49 -8.38
N GLU A 44 1.11 15.20 -8.07
CA GLU A 44 -0.02 14.25 -8.07
C GLU A 44 -0.42 13.79 -6.65
N LEU A 45 0.56 13.57 -5.77
CA LEU A 45 0.33 12.95 -4.45
C LEU A 45 0.33 13.96 -3.29
N ALA A 46 0.80 15.18 -3.54
CA ALA A 46 0.91 16.20 -2.50
C ALA A 46 -0.49 16.57 -1.98
N PRO A 47 -0.64 16.79 -0.66
CA PRO A 47 -1.90 17.26 -0.13
C PRO A 47 -2.25 18.61 -0.78
N PRO A 48 -3.52 18.83 -1.12
CA PRO A 48 -3.94 20.03 -1.83
C PRO A 48 -3.65 21.28 -1.02
N THR A 49 -3.28 22.36 -1.70
CA THR A 49 -3.06 23.66 -1.06
C THR A 49 -4.39 24.31 -0.70
N GLN A 50 -4.39 25.21 0.30
CA GLN A 50 -5.64 25.79 0.79
C GLN A 50 -6.45 26.54 -0.30
N ALA A 51 -5.75 27.14 -1.26
CA ALA A 51 -6.35 27.83 -2.40
C ALA A 51 -7.15 26.91 -3.35
N GLN A 52 -6.88 25.60 -3.35
CA GLN A 52 -7.56 24.63 -4.22
C GLN A 52 -8.87 24.11 -3.61
N TRP A 53 -9.11 24.29 -2.30
CA TRP A 53 -10.32 23.83 -1.62
C TRP A 53 -11.64 24.30 -2.25
N PRO A 54 -11.79 25.57 -2.66
CA PRO A 54 -13.04 26.03 -3.27
C PRO A 54 -13.37 25.30 -4.57
N ALA A 55 -12.35 25.04 -5.41
CA ALA A 55 -12.50 24.29 -6.65
C ALA A 55 -12.92 22.84 -6.39
N ILE A 56 -12.22 22.16 -5.47
CA ILE A 56 -12.54 20.77 -5.07
C ILE A 56 -13.99 20.66 -4.57
N LYS A 57 -14.45 21.60 -3.73
CA LYS A 57 -15.84 21.63 -3.24
C LYS A 57 -16.84 21.84 -4.37
N SER A 58 -16.51 22.68 -5.35
CA SER A 58 -17.36 22.89 -6.53
C SER A 58 -17.48 21.61 -7.36
N ASP A 59 -16.37 20.91 -7.59
CA ASP A 59 -16.37 19.69 -8.38
C ASP A 59 -17.10 18.54 -7.66
N ALA A 60 -16.93 18.42 -6.34
CA ALA A 60 -17.71 17.47 -5.54
C ALA A 60 -19.23 17.72 -5.65
N LYS A 61 -19.67 18.98 -5.69
CA LYS A 61 -21.09 19.33 -5.88
C LYS A 61 -21.60 18.93 -7.27
N LYS A 62 -20.79 19.07 -8.31
CA LYS A 62 -21.15 18.63 -9.68
C LYS A 62 -21.31 17.11 -9.74
N VAL A 63 -20.42 16.36 -9.10
CA VAL A 63 -20.56 14.89 -9.03
C VAL A 63 -21.86 14.52 -8.32
N LEU A 64 -22.17 15.20 -7.21
CA LEU A 64 -23.42 14.97 -6.48
C LEU A 64 -24.66 15.28 -7.33
N SER A 65 -24.65 16.36 -8.11
CA SER A 65 -25.78 16.70 -8.98
C SER A 65 -25.96 15.70 -10.12
N VAL A 66 -24.87 15.16 -10.68
CA VAL A 66 -24.91 14.07 -11.69
C VAL A 66 -25.52 12.79 -11.11
N ILE A 67 -25.20 12.48 -9.86
CA ILE A 67 -25.78 11.32 -9.15
C ILE A 67 -27.28 11.55 -8.89
N GLN A 68 -27.65 12.71 -8.36
CA GLN A 68 -29.05 13.06 -8.03
C GLN A 68 -29.95 13.11 -9.27
N SER A 69 -29.44 13.65 -10.38
CA SER A 69 -30.16 13.74 -11.66
C SER A 69 -30.27 12.39 -12.39
N GLY A 70 -29.55 11.36 -11.97
CA GLY A 70 -29.54 10.05 -12.65
C GLY A 70 -28.78 10.05 -13.99
N ALA A 71 -28.06 11.13 -14.32
CA ALA A 71 -27.33 11.27 -15.58
C ALA A 71 -26.21 10.23 -15.75
N TYR A 72 -25.74 9.60 -14.67
CA TYR A 72 -24.76 8.51 -14.71
C TYR A 72 -25.20 7.31 -15.57
N ARG A 73 -26.50 7.13 -15.82
CA ARG A 73 -27.02 6.06 -16.69
C ARG A 73 -26.74 6.26 -18.17
N GLN A 74 -26.37 7.48 -18.56
CA GLN A 74 -26.09 7.85 -19.95
C GLN A 74 -24.60 7.69 -20.29
N LEU A 75 -23.77 7.30 -19.31
CA LEU A 75 -22.33 7.12 -19.49
C LEU A 75 -22.03 5.93 -20.39
N THR A 76 -21.02 6.07 -21.23
CA THR A 76 -20.51 4.94 -22.02
C THR A 76 -19.77 3.96 -21.11
N VAL A 77 -19.67 2.70 -21.55
CA VAL A 77 -18.97 1.65 -20.77
C VAL A 77 -17.51 2.04 -20.47
N ARG A 78 -16.84 2.70 -21.43
CA ARG A 78 -15.46 3.15 -21.25
C ARG A 78 -15.33 4.18 -20.12
N GLU A 79 -16.24 5.16 -20.09
CA GLU A 79 -16.24 6.20 -19.05
C GLU A 79 -16.58 5.60 -17.68
N ALA A 80 -17.59 4.74 -17.63
CA ALA A 80 -17.97 4.05 -16.41
C ALA A 80 -16.79 3.25 -15.83
N LEU A 81 -16.05 2.52 -16.67
CA LEU A 81 -14.86 1.77 -16.24
C LEU A 81 -13.79 2.70 -15.66
N VAL A 82 -13.49 3.82 -16.31
CA VAL A 82 -12.51 4.80 -15.79
C VAL A 82 -12.94 5.34 -14.44
N TYR A 83 -14.20 5.75 -14.28
CA TYR A 83 -14.69 6.27 -12.99
C TYR A 83 -14.68 5.20 -11.90
N THR A 84 -15.03 3.96 -12.22
CA THR A 84 -14.95 2.85 -11.24
C THR A 84 -13.51 2.54 -10.84
N ALA A 85 -12.55 2.61 -11.77
CA ALA A 85 -11.13 2.40 -11.47
C ALA A 85 -10.59 3.46 -10.51
N VAL A 86 -10.92 4.74 -10.73
CA VAL A 86 -10.55 5.85 -9.82
C VAL A 86 -11.24 5.70 -8.46
N ALA A 87 -12.52 5.31 -8.42
CA ALA A 87 -13.22 5.06 -7.17
C ALA A 87 -12.60 3.92 -6.34
N LEU A 88 -12.16 2.85 -7.02
CA LEU A 88 -11.42 1.76 -6.38
C LEU A 88 -10.05 2.23 -5.87
N GLU A 89 -9.32 3.04 -6.64
CA GLU A 89 -8.03 3.60 -6.20
C GLU A 89 -8.18 4.41 -4.90
N ILE A 90 -9.17 5.30 -4.82
CA ILE A 90 -9.46 6.07 -3.59
C ILE A 90 -9.78 5.14 -2.42
N SER A 91 -10.52 4.06 -2.68
CA SER A 91 -10.85 3.05 -1.67
C SER A 91 -9.61 2.28 -1.20
N PHE A 92 -8.65 2.00 -2.08
CA PHE A 92 -7.39 1.35 -1.72
C PHE A 92 -6.48 2.26 -0.89
N TRP A 93 -6.48 3.58 -1.12
CA TRP A 93 -5.77 4.53 -0.27
C TRP A 93 -6.24 4.49 1.19
N PHE A 94 -7.52 4.19 1.44
CA PHE A 94 -8.02 3.98 2.80
C PHE A 94 -7.35 2.77 3.48
N PHE A 95 -7.23 1.63 2.79
CA PHE A 95 -6.55 0.44 3.33
C PHE A 95 -5.05 0.68 3.57
N VAL A 96 -4.37 1.41 2.68
CA VAL A 96 -2.97 1.83 2.91
C VAL A 96 -2.87 2.69 4.17
N GLY A 97 -3.82 3.61 4.38
CA GLY A 97 -3.92 4.40 5.62
C GLY A 97 -4.10 3.52 6.87
N GLU A 98 -4.94 2.50 6.79
CA GLU A 98 -5.14 1.52 7.88
C GLU A 98 -3.85 0.74 8.19
N MET A 99 -3.13 0.29 7.16
CA MET A 99 -1.84 -0.42 7.30
C MET A 99 -0.78 0.47 7.98
N ILE A 100 -0.72 1.76 7.61
CA ILE A 100 0.16 2.74 8.27
C ILE A 100 -0.26 2.97 9.72
N GLY A 101 -1.56 3.15 9.97
CA GLY A 101 -2.10 3.36 11.32
C GLY A 101 -1.83 2.18 12.27
N ARG A 102 -1.89 0.96 11.74
CA ARG A 102 -1.60 -0.28 12.48
C ARG A 102 -0.11 -0.63 12.54
N ARG A 103 0.72 -0.01 11.69
CA ARG A 103 2.16 -0.30 11.52
C ARG A 103 2.46 -1.77 11.20
N TYR A 104 1.51 -2.48 10.58
CA TYR A 104 1.66 -3.88 10.21
C TYR A 104 1.03 -4.14 8.85
N ILE A 105 1.72 -4.89 8.00
CA ILE A 105 1.32 -5.12 6.60
C ILE A 105 0.29 -6.26 6.50
N VAL A 106 0.34 -7.26 7.39
CA VAL A 106 -0.47 -8.49 7.26
C VAL A 106 -1.20 -8.84 8.55
N GLY A 107 -2.51 -8.56 8.64
CA GLY A 107 -3.28 -8.99 9.81
C GLY A 107 -2.90 -8.27 11.12
N TYR A 108 -3.65 -8.53 12.19
CA TYR A 108 -3.40 -7.89 13.48
C TYR A 108 -2.34 -8.71 14.23
N LEU A 109 -1.48 -8.04 14.99
CA LEU A 109 -0.55 -8.73 15.88
C LEU A 109 -1.36 -9.39 17.00
N VAL A 110 -1.72 -10.65 16.82
CA VAL A 110 -2.39 -11.46 17.82
C VAL A 110 -1.30 -12.14 18.66
N PRO A 111 -1.19 -11.86 19.97
CA PRO A 111 -0.28 -12.59 20.84
C PRO A 111 -0.60 -14.08 20.79
N SER A 112 0.41 -14.96 20.87
CA SER A 112 0.19 -16.42 20.90
C SER A 112 -0.75 -16.88 22.03
N ASN A 113 -0.90 -16.08 23.08
CA ASN A 113 -1.77 -16.35 24.23
C ASN A 113 -3.16 -15.71 24.09
N TYR A 114 -3.54 -15.22 22.90
CA TYR A 114 -4.85 -14.63 22.67
C TYR A 114 -5.93 -15.71 22.70
N VAL A 115 -6.72 -15.72 23.77
CA VAL A 115 -7.94 -16.51 23.89
C VAL A 115 -9.12 -15.55 23.69
N SER A 116 -10.00 -15.87 22.72
CA SER A 116 -11.18 -15.05 22.42
C SER A 116 -12.07 -14.90 23.65
N LYS A 117 -12.83 -13.79 23.73
CA LYS A 117 -13.74 -13.55 24.87
C LYS A 117 -14.79 -14.65 25.02
N GLU A 118 -15.22 -15.26 23.91
CA GLU A 118 -16.18 -16.35 23.89
C GLU A 118 -15.59 -17.63 24.50
N THR A 119 -14.37 -18.00 24.09
CA THR A 119 -13.68 -19.18 24.66
C THR A 119 -13.44 -19.02 26.15
N ARG A 120 -13.07 -17.81 26.63
CA ARG A 120 -12.93 -17.54 28.07
C ARG A 120 -14.26 -17.72 28.84
N LYS A 121 -15.38 -17.34 28.24
CA LYS A 121 -16.72 -17.53 28.85
C LYS A 121 -17.08 -19.01 28.94
N ILE A 122 -16.83 -19.79 27.88
CA ILE A 122 -17.11 -21.23 27.85
C ILE A 122 -16.29 -21.96 28.92
N VAL A 123 -14.98 -21.66 29.00
CA VAL A 123 -14.10 -22.24 30.04
C VAL A 123 -14.56 -21.84 31.46
N ALA A 124 -15.04 -20.61 31.65
CA ALA A 124 -15.56 -20.17 32.94
C ALA A 124 -16.87 -20.89 33.31
N GLU A 125 -17.76 -21.15 32.36
CA GLU A 125 -18.98 -21.94 32.57
C GLU A 125 -18.66 -23.41 32.85
N GLN A 126 -17.72 -24.03 32.12
CA GLN A 126 -17.23 -25.38 32.41
C GLN A 126 -16.66 -25.50 33.83
N LYS A 127 -15.81 -24.56 34.24
CA LYS A 127 -15.28 -24.54 35.62
C LYS A 127 -16.38 -24.41 36.67
N LYS A 128 -17.45 -23.67 36.39
CA LYS A 128 -18.61 -23.57 37.31
C LYS A 128 -19.40 -24.87 37.37
N ILE A 129 -19.52 -25.60 36.27
CA ILE A 129 -20.18 -26.91 36.22
C ILE A 129 -19.35 -27.95 36.99
N GLU A 130 -18.04 -28.01 36.74
CA GLU A 130 -17.10 -28.86 37.48
C GLU A 130 -17.09 -28.54 38.97
N ALA A 131 -17.08 -27.25 39.35
CA ALA A 131 -17.16 -26.83 40.76
C ALA A 131 -18.52 -27.16 41.41
N ARG A 132 -19.57 -27.38 40.61
CA ARG A 132 -20.89 -27.87 41.07
C ARG A 132 -20.95 -29.41 41.12
N GLY A 133 -19.89 -30.11 40.73
CA GLY A 133 -19.75 -31.57 40.92
C GLY A 133 -20.48 -32.44 39.89
N TYR A 134 -20.74 -31.93 38.68
CA TYR A 134 -21.24 -32.72 37.54
C TYR A 134 -20.13 -33.00 36.53
#